data_AF-A0A2Z2NR69-F1
#
_entry.id   AF-A0A2Z2NR69-F1
#
_cell.length_a   1.000
_cell.length_b   1.000
_cell.length_c   1.000
_cell.angle_alpha   90.00
_cell.angle_beta   90.00
_cell.angle_gamma   90.00
#
_symmetry.space_group_name_H-M   'P 1'
#
loop_
_entity.id
_entity.type
_entity.pdbx_description
1 polymer ?
#
loop_
_entity_poly.entity_id
_entity_poly.type
_entity_poly.pdbx_seq_one_letter_code
_entity_poly.pdbx_strand_id
1 'polypeptide(L)' 'MHELSDPVRKAVAKGQVDAIISQNTDHIARSAMRVLRAYYEGKPIVESQERIRMDILLADNIY' A
#
# COMPACT_ATOMS: atom_id res chain seq x y z
N MET A 1 12.60 -2.68 -0.36
CA MET A 1 12.28 -1.25 -0.11
C MET A 1 10.77 -1.17 -0.02
N HIS A 2 10.24 -0.82 1.15
CA HIS A 2 8.80 -0.72 1.43
C HIS A 2 8.55 0.66 2.04
N GLU A 3 7.39 1.27 1.79
CA GLU A 3 7.06 2.63 2.25
C GLU A 3 7.23 2.78 3.78
N LEU A 4 7.00 1.69 4.54
CA LEU A 4 7.14 1.64 5.98
C LEU A 4 8.45 0.96 6.45
N SER A 5 9.57 1.44 5.94
CA SER A 5 10.91 0.97 6.35
C SER A 5 11.23 1.31 7.81
N ASP A 6 12.14 0.56 8.44
CA ASP A 6 12.52 0.75 9.85
C ASP A 6 13.00 2.17 10.20
N PRO A 7 13.78 2.88 9.36
CA PRO A 7 14.16 4.27 9.62
C PRO A 7 12.93 5.20 9.68
N VAL A 8 11.98 5.01 8.77
CA VAL A 8 10.77 5.83 8.65
C VAL A 8 9.85 5.59 9.85
N ARG A 9 9.68 4.34 10.28
CA ARG A 9 8.94 4.00 11.51
C ARG A 9 9.54 4.67 12.74
N LYS A 10 10.87 4.62 12.88
CA LYS A 10 11.58 5.26 14.01
C LYS A 10 11.43 6.78 13.99
N ALA A 11 11.41 7.41 12.80
CA ALA A 11 11.24 8.84 12.67
C ALA A 11 9.84 9.29 13.12
N VAL A 12 8.79 8.54 12.75
CA VAL A 12 7.42 8.81 13.22
C VAL A 12 7.28 8.59 14.72
N ALA A 13 7.80 7.46 15.24
CA ALA A 13 7.73 7.17 16.68
C ALA A 13 8.49 8.21 17.55
N LYS A 14 9.48 8.90 16.98
CA LYS A 14 10.24 9.97 17.65
C LYS A 14 9.66 11.37 17.42
N GLY A 15 8.55 11.51 16.70
CA GLY A 15 7.97 12.81 16.34
C GLY A 15 8.85 13.63 15.39
N GLN A 16 9.77 13.00 14.66
CA GLN A 16 10.57 13.65 13.62
C GLN A 16 9.81 13.71 12.28
N VAL A 17 8.78 12.88 12.16
CA VAL A 17 7.81 12.86 11.07
C VAL A 17 6.43 12.77 11.70
N ASP A 18 5.53 13.69 11.35
CA ASP A 18 4.19 13.73 11.98
C ASP A 18 3.25 12.65 11.45
N ALA A 19 3.37 12.31 10.16
CA ALA A 19 2.53 11.32 9.51
C ALA A 19 3.21 10.72 8.27
N ILE A 20 2.81 9.50 7.91
CA ILE A 20 3.17 8.84 6.65
C ILE A 20 1.90 8.59 5.86
N ILE A 21 1.93 8.90 4.57
CA ILE A 21 0.91 8.44 3.61
C ILE A 21 1.49 7.21 2.92
N SER A 22 0.91 6.04 3.22
CA SER A 22 1.28 4.76 2.62
C SER A 22 0.35 4.46 1.45
N GLN A 23 0.91 4.17 0.27
CA GLN A 23 0.15 3.87 -0.95
C GLN A 23 -0.16 2.39 -1.14
N ASN A 24 0.25 1.53 -0.19
CA ASN A 24 0.07 0.08 -0.29
C ASN A 24 0.67 -0.49 -1.59
N THR A 25 1.92 -0.12 -1.88
CA THR A 25 2.61 -0.46 -3.13
C THR A 25 2.53 -1.95 -3.52
N ASP A 26 2.57 -2.87 -2.54
CA ASP A 26 2.42 -4.31 -2.78
C ASP A 26 1.02 -4.70 -3.30
N HIS A 27 -0.03 -3.99 -2.88
CA HIS A 27 -1.37 -4.16 -3.44
C HIS A 27 -1.44 -3.66 -4.88
N ILE A 28 -0.78 -2.55 -5.20
CA ILE A 28 -0.73 -1.99 -6.56
C ILE A 28 -0.08 -3.00 -7.52
N ALA A 29 1.08 -3.55 -7.14
CA ALA A 29 1.77 -4.54 -7.96
C ALA A 29 0.93 -5.81 -8.18
N ARG A 30 0.30 -6.32 -7.11
CA ARG A 30 -0.60 -7.49 -7.22
C ARG A 30 -1.84 -7.20 -8.05
N SER A 31 -2.39 -5.99 -7.94
CA SER A 31 -3.53 -5.52 -8.74
C SER A 31 -3.21 -5.50 -10.23
N ALA A 32 -2.09 -4.86 -10.59
CA ALA A 32 -1.61 -4.85 -11.98
C ALA A 32 -1.43 -6.26 -12.54
N MET A 33 -0.84 -7.18 -11.78
CA MET A 33 -0.67 -8.58 -12.20
C MET A 33 -2.00 -9.31 -12.37
N ARG A 34 -2.97 -9.11 -11.46
CA ARG A 34 -4.30 -9.73 -11.58
C ARG A 34 -5.05 -9.23 -12.81
N VAL A 35 -5.04 -7.91 -13.02
CA VAL A 35 -5.68 -7.27 -14.17
C VAL A 35 -5.06 -7.78 -15.47
N LEU A 36 -3.72 -7.76 -15.58
CA LEU A 36 -3.01 -8.28 -16.75
C LEU A 36 -3.35 -9.75 -17.03
N ARG A 37 -3.39 -10.57 -15.98
CA ARG A 37 -3.75 -11.98 -16.09
C ARG A 37 -5.20 -12.18 -16.52
N ALA A 38 -6.14 -11.40 -15.99
CA ALA A 38 -7.56 -11.47 -16.36
C ALA A 38 -7.74 -11.14 -17.85
N TYR A 39 -7.04 -10.13 -18.36
CA TYR A 39 -7.01 -9.80 -19.80
C TYR A 39 -6.46 -10.95 -20.64
N TYR A 40 -5.33 -11.55 -20.24
CA TYR A 40 -4.73 -12.67 -20.95
C TYR A 40 -5.62 -13.92 -20.96
N GLU A 41 -6.29 -14.22 -19.83
CA GLU A 41 -7.14 -15.41 -19.68
C GLU A 41 -8.59 -15.18 -20.14
N GLY A 42 -8.95 -13.97 -20.61
CA GLY A 42 -10.33 -13.62 -20.99
C GLY A 42 -11.34 -13.69 -19.83
N LYS A 43 -10.87 -13.50 -18.59
CA LYS A 43 -11.67 -13.59 -17.38
C LYS A 43 -12.18 -12.21 -16.96
N PRO A 44 -13.33 -12.13 -16.26
CA PRO A 44 -13.82 -10.87 -15.73
C PRO A 44 -12.89 -10.31 -14.65
N ILE A 45 -12.72 -8.99 -14.63
CA ILE A 45 -12.01 -8.26 -13.57
C ILE A 45 -12.97 -8.06 -12.40
N VAL A 46 -12.51 -8.33 -11.18
CA VAL A 46 -13.28 -8.11 -9.96
C VAL A 46 -12.97 -6.72 -9.42
N GLU A 47 -13.74 -5.71 -9.83
CA GLU A 47 -13.44 -4.29 -9.52
C GLU A 47 -13.27 -4.01 -8.02
N SER A 48 -14.04 -4.70 -7.16
CA SER A 48 -13.94 -4.53 -5.71
C SER A 48 -12.56 -4.94 -5.13
N GLN A 49 -11.82 -5.82 -5.82
CA GLN A 49 -10.46 -6.23 -5.45
C GLN A 49 -9.40 -5.25 -5.95
N GLU A 50 -9.70 -4.46 -6.98
CA GLU A 50 -8.74 -3.56 -7.64
C GLU A 50 -8.86 -2.11 -7.14
N ARG A 51 -9.73 -1.86 -6.16
CA ARG A 51 -9.76 -0.59 -5.44
C ARG A 51 -8.55 -0.47 -4.51
N ILE A 52 -7.57 0.33 -4.95
CA ILE A 52 -6.37 0.66 -4.16
C ILE A 52 -6.73 1.69 -3.09
N ARG A 53 -6.32 1.44 -1.84
CA ARG A 53 -6.49 2.35 -0.70
C ARG A 53 -5.14 2.92 -0.28
N MET A 54 -5.15 4.16 0.19
CA MET A 54 -4.03 4.77 0.91
C MET A 54 -4.32 4.77 2.40
N ASP A 55 -3.28 4.63 3.21
CA ASP A 55 -3.36 4.68 4.66
C ASP A 55 -2.59 5.88 5.19
N ILE A 56 -3.10 6.49 6.26
CA ILE A 56 -2.40 7.53 7.01
C ILE A 56 -1.91 6.91 8.31
N LEU A 57 -0.59 6.85 8.46
CA LEU A 57 0.06 6.30 9.63
C LEU A 57 0.61 7.44 10.50
N LEU A 58 0.23 7.41 11.75
CA LEU A 58 0.61 8.30 12.83
C LEU A 58 1.37 7.49 13.88
N ALA A 59 2.03 8.16 14.83
CA ALA A 59 2.66 7.47 15.95
C ALA A 59 1.69 6.54 16.71
N ASP A 60 0.41 6.89 16.73
CA ASP A 60 -0.64 6.16 17.45
C ASP A 60 -1.10 4.86 16.78
N ASN A 61 -0.84 4.68 15.48
CA ASN A 61 -1.35 3.54 14.71
C ASN A 61 -0.30 2.86 13.81
N ILE A 62 0.99 3.13 14.05
CA ILE A 62 2.11 2.58 13.26
C ILE A 62 2.50 1.13 13.66
N TYR A 63 1.86 0.59 14.70
CA TYR A 63 2.11 -0.74 15.28
C TYR A 63 0.87 -1.64 15.19
#